data_AF-A0A9C9X186-F1
#
_entry.id   AF-A0A9C9X186-F1
#
_cell.length_a   1.000
_cell.length_b   1.000
_cell.length_c   1.000
_cell.angle_alpha   90.00
_cell.angle_beta   90.00
_cell.angle_gamma   90.00
#
_symmetry.space_group_name_H-M   'P 1'
#
loop_
_entity.id
_entity.type
_entity.pdbx_description
1 polymer ?
#
loop_
_entity_poly.entity_id
_entity_poly.type
_entity_poly.pdbx_seq_one_letter_code
_entity_poly.pdbx_strand_id
1 'polypeptide(L)'
;MNPPKNSNNEKSKTSQPLENLAETYRKMAPYLNLGYVWAASVILFTLLGHYLDRYWSTKPWLTLVGALLGIVAGFYNFIKTVLQKEKKE
;
A
#
# COMPACT_ATOMS: atom_id res chain seq x y z
N MET A 1 7.05 -15.48 -56.00
CA MET A 1 7.93 -15.68 -54.84
C MET A 1 7.46 -14.70 -53.77
N ASN A 2 6.72 -15.16 -52.76
CA ASN A 2 6.26 -14.28 -51.69
C ASN A 2 7.42 -13.99 -50.72
N PRO A 3 7.62 -12.74 -50.27
CA PRO A 3 8.71 -12.43 -49.34
C PRO A 3 8.49 -13.13 -47.98
N PRO A 4 9.56 -13.55 -47.29
CA PRO A 4 9.45 -14.20 -45.99
C PRO A 4 8.91 -13.23 -44.94
N LYS A 5 7.84 -13.64 -44.25
CA LYS A 5 7.23 -12.89 -43.14
C LYS A 5 8.20 -12.85 -41.97
N ASN A 6 8.80 -11.69 -41.70
CA ASN A 6 9.74 -11.46 -40.61
C ASN A 6 9.04 -11.55 -39.24
N SER A 7 9.22 -12.67 -38.55
CA SER A 7 8.62 -13.02 -37.24
C SER A 7 9.21 -12.27 -36.04
N ASN A 8 10.26 -11.45 -36.24
CA ASN A 8 10.97 -10.80 -35.13
C ASN A 8 10.29 -9.50 -34.66
N ASN A 9 9.38 -8.94 -35.45
CA ASN A 9 8.69 -7.68 -35.15
C ASN A 9 7.39 -7.85 -34.33
N GLU A 10 6.87 -9.07 -34.22
CA GLU A 10 5.61 -9.36 -33.51
C GLU A 10 5.84 -9.69 -32.02
N LYS A 11 6.95 -10.37 -31.69
CA LYS A 11 7.33 -10.65 -30.30
C LYS A 11 7.73 -9.42 -29.50
N SER A 12 8.33 -8.40 -30.13
CA SER A 12 8.81 -7.20 -29.43
C SER A 12 7.66 -6.30 -28.94
N LYS A 13 6.61 -6.11 -29.73
CA LYS A 13 5.45 -5.28 -29.32
C LYS A 13 4.59 -5.88 -28.20
N THR A 14 4.61 -7.20 -28.03
CA THR A 14 3.87 -7.91 -26.98
C THR A 14 4.71 -8.13 -25.72
N SER A 15 6.04 -8.11 -25.79
CA SER A 15 6.92 -8.24 -24.60
C SER A 15 7.22 -6.89 -23.94
N GLN A 16 7.34 -5.82 -24.73
CA GLN A 16 7.54 -4.45 -24.22
C GLN A 16 6.49 -3.98 -23.20
N PRO A 17 5.17 -4.19 -23.40
CA PRO A 17 4.17 -3.74 -22.42
C PRO A 17 4.32 -4.51 -21.11
N LEU A 18 4.65 -5.80 -21.18
CA LEU A 18 4.72 -6.70 -20.04
C LEU A 18 6.00 -6.44 -19.22
N GLU A 19 7.12 -6.16 -19.87
CA GLU A 19 8.35 -5.70 -19.20
C GLU A 19 8.17 -4.33 -18.56
N ASN A 20 7.57 -3.37 -19.27
CA ASN A 20 7.28 -2.04 -18.72
C ASN A 20 6.34 -2.14 -17.50
N LEU A 21 5.30 -2.98 -17.55
CA LEU A 21 4.43 -3.21 -16.39
C LEU A 21 5.18 -3.88 -15.24
N ALA A 22 5.99 -4.89 -15.50
CA ALA A 22 6.78 -5.56 -14.47
C ALA A 22 7.78 -4.60 -13.81
N GLU A 23 8.41 -3.72 -14.59
CA GLU A 23 9.33 -2.71 -14.09
C GLU A 23 8.60 -1.65 -13.25
N THR A 24 7.44 -1.19 -13.71
CA THR A 24 6.56 -0.30 -12.94
C THR A 24 6.11 -0.95 -11.62
N TYR A 25 5.67 -2.21 -11.66
CA TYR A 25 5.31 -2.97 -10.45
C TYR A 25 6.49 -3.11 -9.50
N ARG A 26 7.70 -3.37 -10.02
CA ARG A 26 8.91 -3.48 -9.20
C ARG A 26 9.31 -2.16 -8.55
N LYS A 27 9.09 -1.03 -9.23
CA LYS A 27 9.25 0.33 -8.68
C LYS A 27 8.17 0.65 -7.64
N MET A 28 6.94 0.15 -7.81
CA MET A 28 5.82 0.41 -6.89
C MET A 28 5.76 -0.55 -5.70
N ALA A 29 6.32 -1.76 -5.80
CA ALA A 29 6.35 -2.78 -4.76
C ALA A 29 6.79 -2.26 -3.37
N PRO A 30 7.88 -1.48 -3.23
CA PRO A 30 8.27 -0.93 -1.93
C PRO A 30 7.29 0.10 -1.35
N TYR A 31 6.53 0.82 -2.19
CA TYR A 31 5.52 1.77 -1.75
C TYR A 31 4.22 1.06 -1.34
N LEU A 32 3.83 0.02 -2.09
CA LEU A 32 2.66 -0.82 -1.77
C LEU A 32 2.84 -1.53 -0.42
N ASN A 33 4.03 -2.07 -0.15
CA ASN A 33 4.33 -2.69 1.14
C ASN A 33 4.19 -1.68 2.30
N LEU A 34 4.66 -0.45 2.09
CA LEU A 34 4.54 0.62 3.09
C LEU A 34 3.07 0.99 3.37
N GLY A 35 2.27 1.11 2.32
CA GLY A 35 0.83 1.35 2.42
C GLY A 35 0.09 0.19 3.09
N TYR A 36 0.49 -1.06 2.81
CA TYR A 36 -0.11 -2.25 3.41
C TYR A 36 0.15 -2.34 4.91
N VAL A 37 1.39 -2.13 5.36
CA VAL A 37 1.73 -2.12 6.80
C VAL A 37 0.97 -1.01 7.52
N TRP A 38 0.81 0.15 6.87
CA TRP A 38 0.05 1.25 7.40
C TRP A 38 -1.45 0.93 7.55
N ALA A 39 -2.08 0.43 6.49
CA ALA A 39 -3.48 0.04 6.50
C ALA A 39 -3.75 -1.09 7.51
N ALA A 40 -2.86 -2.09 7.59
CA ALA A 40 -2.96 -3.17 8.56
C ALA A 40 -2.90 -2.67 10.01
N SER A 41 -2.04 -1.69 10.29
CA SER A 41 -1.95 -1.07 11.62
C SER A 41 -3.25 -0.34 12.00
N VAL A 42 -3.81 0.47 11.10
CA VAL A 42 -5.08 1.19 11.34
C VAL A 42 -6.23 0.23 11.59
N ILE A 43 -6.36 -0.83 10.78
CA ILE A 43 -7.39 -1.85 10.93
C ILE A 43 -7.23 -2.57 12.28
N LEU A 44 -6.00 -2.95 12.65
CA LEU A 44 -5.72 -3.66 13.89
C LEU A 44 -6.11 -2.81 15.12
N PHE A 45 -5.67 -1.55 15.18
CA PHE A 45 -6.01 -0.66 16.30
C PHE A 45 -7.50 -0.33 16.36
N THR A 46 -8.16 -0.21 15.21
CA THR A 46 -9.62 0.05 15.13
C THR A 46 -10.43 -1.14 15.64
N LEU A 47 -10.08 -2.36 15.21
CA LEU A 47 -10.71 -3.59 15.71
C LEU A 47 -10.47 -3.79 17.21
N LEU A 48 -9.26 -3.50 17.68
CA LEU A 48 -8.90 -3.58 19.09
C LEU A 48 -9.73 -2.60 19.92
N GLY A 49 -9.86 -1.35 19.47
CA GLY A 49 -10.69 -0.33 20.11
C GLY A 49 -12.17 -0.71 20.16
N HIS A 50 -12.70 -1.27 19.07
CA HIS A 50 -14.08 -1.76 19.01
C HIS A 50 -14.35 -2.91 19.99
N TYR A 51 -13.40 -3.86 20.11
CA TYR A 51 -13.52 -4.97 21.05
C TYR A 51 -13.51 -4.49 22.51
N LEU A 52 -12.66 -3.50 22.81
CA LEU A 52 -12.55 -2.91 24.15
C LEU A 52 -13.82 -2.14 24.55
N ASP A 53 -14.45 -1.41 23.63
CA ASP A 53 -15.71 -0.68 23.88
C ASP A 53 -16.86 -1.66 24.18
N ARG A 54 -16.87 -2.81 23.50
CA ARG A 54 -17.85 -3.88 23.73
C ARG A 54 -17.68 -4.55 25.10
N TYR A 55 -16.46 -4.63 25.61
CA TYR A 55 -16.17 -5.19 26.93
C TYR A 55 -16.59 -4.24 28.07
N TRP A 56 -16.46 -2.93 27.86
CA TRP A 56 -16.78 -1.93 28.89
C TRP A 56 -18.23 -1.41 28.88
N SER A 57 -19.06 -1.78 27.90
CA SER A 57 -20.43 -1.26 27.74
C SER A 57 -20.52 0.27 27.72
N THR A 58 -19.41 0.95 27.47
CA THR A 58 -19.37 2.39 27.26
C THR A 58 -19.93 2.68 25.87
N LYS A 59 -20.84 3.66 25.77
CA LYS A 59 -21.23 4.31 24.49
C LYS A 59 -19.96 4.59 23.68
N PRO A 60 -20.00 4.64 22.32
CA PRO A 60 -18.88 4.33 21.41
C PRO A 60 -17.73 5.36 21.44
N TRP A 61 -17.27 5.72 22.61
CA TRP A 61 -16.38 6.83 22.93
C TRP A 61 -14.95 6.32 22.98
N LEU A 62 -14.74 5.10 23.48
CA LEU A 62 -13.45 4.43 23.40
C LEU A 62 -13.13 4.00 21.97
N THR A 63 -14.13 3.59 21.19
CA THR A 63 -13.98 3.37 19.74
C THR A 63 -13.67 4.68 19.02
N LEU A 64 -14.31 5.80 19.40
CA LEU A 64 -14.05 7.09 18.77
C LEU A 64 -12.63 7.60 19.06
N VAL A 65 -12.19 7.52 20.32
CA VAL A 65 -10.83 7.90 20.73
C VAL A 65 -9.79 6.92 20.17
N GLY A 66 -10.07 5.62 20.16
CA GLY A 66 -9.21 4.58 19.58
C GLY A 66 -9.09 4.70 18.06
N ALA A 67 -10.18 5.02 17.36
CA ALA A 67 -10.16 5.30 15.93
C ALA A 67 -9.40 6.59 15.63
N LEU A 68 -9.63 7.66 16.40
CA LEU A 68 -8.91 8.92 16.24
C LEU A 68 -7.41 8.76 16.51
N LEU A 69 -7.04 8.03 17.56
CA LEU A 69 -5.64 7.67 17.85
C LEU A 69 -5.06 6.76 16.78
N GLY A 70 -5.79 5.77 16.28
CA GLY A 70 -5.35 4.89 15.20
C GLY A 70 -5.09 5.65 13.90
N ILE A 71 -5.96 6.60 13.55
CA ILE A 71 -5.80 7.49 12.40
C ILE A 71 -4.58 8.40 12.62
N VAL A 72 -4.48 9.08 13.76
CA VAL A 72 -3.38 10.02 14.04
C VAL A 72 -2.03 9.30 14.14
N ALA A 73 -1.94 8.21 14.90
CA ALA A 73 -0.71 7.43 15.06
C ALA A 73 -0.31 6.71 13.76
N GLY A 74 -1.30 6.24 13.00
CA GLY A 74 -1.10 5.74 11.65
C GLY A 74 -0.49 6.83 10.78
N PHE A 75 -1.21 7.93 10.54
CA PHE A 75 -0.76 9.01 9.67
C PHE A 75 0.59 9.58 10.09
N TYR A 76 0.83 9.73 11.40
CA TYR A 76 2.10 10.18 11.93
C TYR A 76 3.26 9.26 11.52
N ASN A 77 3.10 7.94 11.66
CA ASN A 77 4.11 6.98 11.20
C ASN A 77 4.28 7.00 9.68
N PHE A 78 3.19 7.08 8.91
CA PHE A 78 3.24 7.16 7.46
C PHE A 78 4.01 8.38 6.97
N ILE A 79 3.63 9.58 7.42
CA ILE A 79 4.30 10.82 7.06
C ILE A 79 5.76 10.79 7.51
N LYS A 80 6.04 10.32 8.73
CA LYS A 80 7.42 10.20 9.23
C LYS A 80 8.25 9.26 8.37
N THR A 81 7.72 8.10 7.96
CA THR A 81 8.47 7.15 7.12
C THR A 81 8.67 7.67 5.70
N VAL A 82 7.69 8.37 5.13
CA VAL A 82 7.82 9.03 3.82
C VAL A 82 8.86 10.16 3.88
N LEU A 83 8.78 11.05 4.88
CA LEU A 83 9.76 12.13 5.06
C LEU A 83 11.18 11.63 5.40
N GLN A 84 11.31 10.52 6.13
CA GLN A 84 12.62 9.95 6.46
C GLN A 84 13.25 9.23 5.27
N LYS A 85 12.47 8.71 4.31
CA LYS A 85 13.02 8.14 3.07
C LYS A 85 13.63 9.22 2.18
N GLU A 86 13.07 10.42 2.15
CA GLU A 86 13.63 11.58 1.42
C GLU A 86 14.99 12.05 1.96
N LYS A 87 15.22 11.93 3.28
CA LYS A 87 16.44 12.45 3.92
C LYS A 87 17.66 11.53 3.83
N LYS A 88 17.53 10.38 3.18
CA LYS A 88 18.61 9.38 3.00
C LYS A 88 19.03 9.18 1.56
N GLU A 89 18.52 9.97 0.62
CA GLU A 89 19.08 10.12 -0.73
C GLU A 89 19.95 11.37 -0.81
#